data_AF-A0A932BFD0-F1
#
_entry.id   AF-A0A932BFD0-F1
#
_cell.length_a   1.000
_cell.length_b   1.000
_cell.length_c   1.000
_cell.angle_alpha   90.00
_cell.angle_beta   90.00
_cell.angle_gamma   90.00
#
_symmetry.space_group_name_H-M   'P 1'
#
loop_
_entity.id
_entity.type
_entity.pdbx_description
1 polymer ?
#
loop_
_entity_poly.entity_id
_entity_poly.type
_entity_poly.pdbx_seq_one_letter_code
_entity_poly.pdbx_strand_id
1 'polypeptide(L)'
;MASDAKPSSLAEDLAKLEEECRKVAQANACSRSVRETVELAEVEVPHHLQALAHAKVPTLGRLARVRDLRVEDLVKDQLSSLSIQHSEIVASRELDRLKASDWHVLRANYPDLYAKAFREANLILERKRKR
;
A
#
# COMPACT_ATOMS: atom_id res chain seq x y z
N MET A 1 3.80 49.90 2.53
CA MET A 1 4.69 49.22 3.49
C MET A 1 4.30 47.75 3.54
N ALA A 2 5.30 46.89 3.60
CA ALA A 2 5.26 45.48 3.27
C ALA A 2 4.36 44.66 4.21
N SER A 3 3.73 43.63 3.64
CA SER A 3 2.90 42.66 4.35
C SER A 3 3.76 41.74 5.23
N ASP A 4 3.84 42.05 6.51
CA ASP A 4 4.65 41.37 7.53
C ASP A 4 3.92 40.17 8.19
N ALA A 5 3.30 39.31 7.40
CA ALA A 5 2.59 38.11 7.89
C ALA A 5 2.83 36.94 6.92
N LYS A 6 3.29 35.72 7.25
CA LYS A 6 3.74 35.03 8.46
C LYS A 6 4.64 33.85 7.99
N PRO A 7 5.98 33.93 8.04
CA PRO A 7 6.83 32.77 7.74
C PRO A 7 6.65 31.62 8.77
N SER A 8 6.25 31.94 10.00
CA SER A 8 5.97 30.94 11.04
C SER A 8 4.77 30.05 10.70
N SER A 9 3.67 30.63 10.22
CA SER A 9 2.44 29.89 9.90
C SER A 9 2.65 28.89 8.75
N LEU A 10 3.40 29.28 7.72
CA LEU A 10 3.67 28.40 6.59
C LEU A 10 4.67 27.29 6.96
N ALA A 11 5.68 27.60 7.77
CA ALA A 11 6.62 26.60 8.28
C ALA A 11 5.92 25.59 9.21
N GLU A 12 5.00 26.06 10.06
CA GLU A 12 4.17 25.22 10.93
C GLU A 12 3.24 24.32 10.11
N ASP A 13 2.61 24.84 9.06
CA ASP A 13 1.72 24.06 8.20
C ASP A 13 2.49 22.98 7.40
N LEU A 14 3.68 23.31 6.89
CA LEU A 14 4.55 22.32 6.26
C LEU A 14 5.03 21.24 7.26
N ALA A 15 5.32 21.62 8.51
CA ALA A 15 5.70 20.66 9.54
C ALA A 15 4.54 19.71 9.91
N LYS A 16 3.30 20.20 9.94
CA LYS A 16 2.10 19.37 10.14
C LYS A 16 1.91 18.39 8.99
N LEU A 17 2.06 18.86 7.73
CA LEU A 17 1.94 18.01 6.55
C LEU A 17 3.02 16.91 6.54
N GLU A 18 4.26 17.23 6.90
CA GLU A 18 5.34 16.25 7.04
C GLU A 18 5.06 15.24 8.16
N GLU A 19 4.50 15.68 9.29
CA GLU A 19 4.07 14.79 10.38
C GLU A 19 2.95 13.84 9.95
N GLU A 20 1.95 14.33 9.22
CA GLU A 20 0.89 13.50 8.65
C GLU A 20 1.45 12.48 7.66
N CYS A 21 2.35 12.90 6.77
CA CYS A 21 3.03 11.99 5.86
C CYS A 21 3.82 10.90 6.63
N ARG A 22 4.51 11.25 7.71
CA ARG A 22 5.23 10.27 8.54
C ARG A 22 4.29 9.28 9.22
N LYS A 23 3.16 9.74 9.75
CA LYS A 23 2.13 8.87 10.35
C LYS A 23 1.55 7.90 9.32
N VAL A 24 1.24 8.37 8.12
CA VAL A 24 0.75 7.52 7.03
C VAL A 24 1.81 6.52 6.57
N ALA A 25 3.07 6.95 6.43
CA ALA A 25 4.18 6.05 6.11
C ALA A 25 4.34 4.94 7.17
N GLN A 26 4.22 5.27 8.45
CA GLN A 26 4.26 4.30 9.54
C GLN A 26 3.05 3.36 9.53
N ALA A 27 1.84 3.90 9.32
CA ALA A 27 0.63 3.10 9.21
C ALA A 27 0.71 2.11 8.03
N ASN A 28 1.24 2.55 6.88
CA ASN A 28 1.52 1.69 5.74
C ASN A 28 2.49 0.56 6.13
N ALA A 29 3.59 0.86 6.83
CA ALA A 29 4.53 -0.17 7.27
C ALA A 29 3.88 -1.21 8.21
N CYS A 30 2.88 -0.81 8.99
CA CYS A 30 2.17 -1.69 9.94
C CYS A 30 0.92 -2.36 9.37
N SER A 31 0.46 -1.97 8.17
CA SER A 31 -0.74 -2.52 7.54
C SER A 31 -0.62 -4.03 7.29
N ARG A 32 -1.71 -4.77 7.45
CA ARG A 32 -1.75 -6.24 7.42
C ARG A 32 -2.48 -6.82 6.21
N SER A 33 -3.15 -5.98 5.44
CA SER A 33 -3.90 -6.37 4.25
C SER A 33 -3.72 -5.37 3.13
N VAL A 34 -3.88 -5.83 1.88
CA VAL A 34 -3.80 -4.94 0.71
C VAL A 34 -4.87 -3.85 0.78
N ARG A 35 -6.04 -4.19 1.33
CA ARG A 35 -7.13 -3.22 1.56
C ARG A 35 -6.67 -2.09 2.48
N GLU A 36 -6.15 -2.42 3.66
CA GLU A 36 -5.66 -1.41 4.61
C GLU A 36 -4.59 -0.51 3.98
N THR A 37 -3.61 -1.09 3.28
CA THR A 37 -2.53 -0.31 2.66
C THR A 37 -3.04 0.67 1.59
N VAL A 38 -4.06 0.29 0.82
CA VAL A 38 -4.64 1.16 -0.21
C VAL A 38 -5.48 2.28 0.42
N GLU A 39 -6.26 1.98 1.47
CA GLU A 39 -7.09 2.98 2.17
C GLU A 39 -6.26 4.05 2.89
N LEU A 40 -5.05 3.72 3.34
CA LEU A 40 -4.18 4.65 4.08
C LEU A 40 -3.47 5.70 3.20
N ALA A 41 -3.52 5.55 1.87
CA ALA A 41 -2.58 6.23 0.98
C ALA A 41 -2.88 7.70 0.66
N GLU A 42 -4.02 8.23 1.10
CA GLU A 42 -4.47 9.57 0.72
C GLU A 42 -4.09 10.58 1.80
N VAL A 43 -2.96 11.28 1.59
CA VAL A 43 -2.66 12.52 2.32
C VAL A 43 -3.14 13.68 1.47
N GLU A 44 -4.17 14.38 1.93
CA GLU A 44 -4.66 15.58 1.26
C GLU A 44 -3.68 16.74 1.47
N VAL A 45 -3.17 17.29 0.37
CA VAL A 45 -2.27 18.45 0.44
C VAL A 45 -3.10 19.73 0.42
N PRO A 46 -3.02 20.59 1.46
CA PRO A 46 -3.73 21.86 1.48
C PRO A 46 -3.39 22.73 0.26
N HIS A 47 -4.40 23.41 -0.30
CA HIS A 47 -4.29 24.18 -1.54
C HIS A 47 -3.16 25.22 -1.50
N HIS A 48 -2.96 25.89 -0.36
CA HIS A 48 -1.91 26.90 -0.19
C HIS A 48 -0.48 26.31 -0.12
N LEU A 49 -0.36 25.00 0.06
CA LEU A 49 0.94 24.29 0.13
C LEU A 49 1.30 23.55 -1.15
N GLN A 50 0.37 23.39 -2.12
CA GLN A 50 0.59 22.56 -3.32
C GLN A 50 1.88 22.90 -4.08
N ALA A 51 2.20 24.20 -4.24
CA ALA A 51 3.38 24.64 -4.96
C ALA A 51 4.72 24.32 -4.24
N LEU A 52 4.69 24.13 -2.92
CA LEU A 52 5.88 23.92 -2.09
C LEU A 52 5.98 22.49 -1.53
N ALA A 53 4.87 21.78 -1.42
CA ALA A 53 4.76 20.49 -0.74
C ALA A 53 5.76 19.46 -1.31
N HIS A 54 5.83 19.31 -2.63
CA HIS A 54 6.76 18.36 -3.24
C HIS A 54 8.25 18.68 -3.01
N ALA A 55 8.61 19.96 -2.86
CA ALA A 55 9.99 20.39 -2.64
C ALA A 55 10.40 20.40 -1.16
N LYS A 56 9.44 20.59 -0.25
CA LYS A 56 9.69 20.80 1.18
C LYS A 56 9.25 19.64 2.07
N VAL A 57 8.39 18.75 1.55
CA VAL A 57 7.86 17.57 2.25
C VAL A 57 8.30 16.32 1.47
N PRO A 58 9.58 15.89 1.60
CA PRO A 58 10.11 14.78 0.81
C PRO A 58 9.40 13.46 1.07
N THR A 59 8.78 13.30 2.25
CA THR A 59 8.03 12.10 2.60
C THR A 59 6.78 11.95 1.73
N LEU A 60 6.10 13.06 1.39
CA LEU A 60 4.94 13.07 0.50
C LEU A 60 5.23 12.40 -0.85
N GLY A 61 6.36 12.74 -1.47
CA GLY A 61 6.78 12.14 -2.74
C GLY A 61 7.15 10.65 -2.65
N ARG A 62 7.43 10.14 -1.44
CA ARG A 62 7.80 8.74 -1.19
C ARG A 62 6.62 7.86 -0.81
N LEU A 63 5.51 8.44 -0.35
CA LEU A 63 4.35 7.69 0.15
C LEU A 63 3.81 6.66 -0.85
N ALA A 64 3.63 7.07 -2.10
CA ALA A 64 3.16 6.18 -3.16
C ALA A 64 4.08 4.96 -3.32
N ARG A 65 5.41 5.18 -3.33
CA ARG A 65 6.39 4.09 -3.44
C ARG A 65 6.38 3.18 -2.20
N VAL A 66 6.27 3.73 -1.00
CA VAL A 66 6.21 2.95 0.25
C VAL A 66 4.97 2.06 0.26
N ARG A 67 3.83 2.60 -0.16
CA ARG A 67 2.59 1.84 -0.35
C ARG A 67 2.76 0.71 -1.34
N ASP A 68 3.29 0.99 -2.53
CA ASP A 68 3.42 0.00 -3.59
C ASP A 68 4.34 -1.16 -3.16
N LEU A 69 5.48 -0.86 -2.52
CA LEU A 69 6.36 -1.87 -1.94
C LEU A 69 5.67 -2.72 -0.87
N ARG A 70 4.87 -2.07 -0.01
CA ARG A 70 4.14 -2.81 1.03
C ARG A 70 3.09 -3.75 0.44
N VAL A 71 2.38 -3.32 -0.59
CA VAL A 71 1.41 -4.17 -1.31
C VAL A 71 2.12 -5.38 -1.93
N GLU A 72 3.28 -5.17 -2.56
CA GLU A 72 4.08 -6.28 -3.09
C GLU A 72 4.50 -7.28 -2.00
N ASP A 73 4.97 -6.80 -0.85
CA ASP A 73 5.36 -7.65 0.28
C ASP A 73 4.16 -8.45 0.81
N LEU A 74 3.00 -7.82 0.99
CA LEU A 74 1.78 -8.50 1.44
C LEU A 74 1.33 -9.60 0.48
N VAL A 75 1.37 -9.32 -0.83
CA VAL A 75 1.03 -10.33 -1.86
C VAL A 75 2.02 -11.48 -1.83
N LYS A 76 3.31 -11.20 -1.63
CA LYS A 76 4.35 -12.24 -1.49
C LYS A 76 4.14 -13.11 -0.26
N ASP A 77 3.76 -12.51 0.87
CA ASP A 77 3.44 -13.24 2.11
C ASP A 77 2.21 -14.12 1.92
N GLN A 78 1.18 -13.62 1.26
CA GLN A 78 -0.03 -14.39 0.90
C GLN A 78 0.30 -15.60 0.03
N LEU A 79 1.10 -15.43 -1.04
CA LEU A 79 1.54 -16.54 -1.89
C LEU A 79 2.42 -17.55 -1.13
N SER A 80 3.28 -17.06 -0.22
CA SER A 80 4.09 -17.92 0.64
C SER A 80 3.22 -18.76 1.57
N SER A 81 2.18 -18.16 2.16
CA SER A 81 1.17 -18.85 2.96
C SER A 81 0.47 -19.97 2.18
N LEU A 82 0.11 -19.73 0.91
CA LEU A 82 -0.45 -20.78 0.04
C LEU A 82 0.55 -21.91 -0.22
N SER A 83 1.82 -21.57 -0.43
CA SER A 83 2.88 -22.54 -0.72
C SER A 83 3.13 -23.52 0.44
N ILE A 84 3.06 -23.04 1.70
CA ILE A 84 3.32 -23.89 2.88
C ILE A 84 2.15 -24.83 3.24
N GLN A 85 0.94 -24.60 2.71
CA GLN A 85 -0.21 -25.48 3.01
C GLN A 85 0.05 -26.91 2.55
N HIS A 86 -0.35 -27.89 3.35
CA HIS A 86 -0.02 -29.30 3.07
C HIS A 86 -0.83 -29.89 1.90
N SER A 87 -2.09 -29.47 1.74
CA SER A 87 -2.99 -30.03 0.71
C SER A 87 -3.48 -28.98 -0.29
N GLU A 88 -3.83 -29.45 -1.50
CA GLU A 88 -4.45 -28.63 -2.54
C GLU A 88 -5.79 -28.05 -2.07
N ILE A 89 -6.61 -28.83 -1.37
CA ILE A 89 -7.91 -28.39 -0.84
C ILE A 89 -7.75 -27.21 0.12
N VAL A 90 -6.80 -27.29 1.07
CA VAL A 90 -6.58 -26.21 2.05
C VAL A 90 -6.02 -24.97 1.34
N ALA A 91 -5.07 -25.14 0.43
CA ALA A 91 -4.53 -24.04 -0.36
C ALA A 91 -5.60 -23.37 -1.24
N SER A 92 -6.51 -24.14 -1.85
CA SER A 92 -7.59 -23.61 -2.68
C SER A 92 -8.57 -22.77 -1.85
N ARG A 93 -8.96 -23.28 -0.67
CA ARG A 93 -9.85 -22.52 0.24
C ARG A 93 -9.21 -21.23 0.72
N GLU A 94 -7.92 -21.27 1.02
CA GLU A 94 -7.19 -20.07 1.43
C GLU A 94 -7.09 -19.07 0.29
N LEU A 95 -6.82 -19.53 -0.95
CA LEU A 95 -6.83 -18.67 -2.13
C LEU A 95 -8.21 -18.00 -2.33
N ASP A 96 -9.31 -18.73 -2.12
CA ASP A 96 -10.65 -18.17 -2.23
C ASP A 96 -10.93 -17.13 -1.15
N ARG A 97 -10.43 -17.31 0.08
CA ARG A 97 -10.49 -16.29 1.13
C ARG A 97 -9.71 -15.04 0.76
N LEU A 98 -8.47 -15.19 0.28
CA LEU A 98 -7.63 -14.07 -0.16
C LEU A 98 -8.28 -13.28 -1.31
N LYS A 99 -8.92 -13.99 -2.24
CA LYS A 99 -9.68 -13.36 -3.32
C LYS A 99 -10.83 -12.49 -2.80
N ALA A 100 -11.57 -13.01 -1.83
CA ALA A 100 -12.69 -12.32 -1.22
C ALA A 100 -12.25 -11.11 -0.38
N SER A 101 -11.17 -11.23 0.41
CA SER A 101 -10.73 -10.19 1.33
C SER A 101 -9.93 -9.08 0.66
N ASP A 102 -8.94 -9.43 -0.17
CA ASP A 102 -7.87 -8.51 -0.55
C ASP A 102 -7.74 -8.39 -2.07
N TRP A 103 -7.87 -9.49 -2.82
CA TRP A 103 -7.46 -9.44 -4.23
C TRP A 103 -8.43 -8.70 -5.13
N HIS A 104 -9.66 -8.42 -4.68
CA HIS A 104 -10.52 -7.47 -5.41
C HIS A 104 -9.94 -6.05 -5.39
N VAL A 105 -9.37 -5.62 -4.26
CA VAL A 105 -8.65 -4.34 -4.15
C VAL A 105 -7.37 -4.38 -4.98
N LEU A 106 -6.63 -5.49 -4.91
CA LEU A 106 -5.43 -5.70 -5.73
C LEU A 106 -5.76 -5.61 -7.22
N ARG A 107 -6.87 -6.21 -7.68
CA ARG A 107 -7.30 -6.19 -9.07
C ARG A 107 -7.64 -4.78 -9.55
N ALA A 108 -8.28 -3.98 -8.70
CA ALA A 108 -8.69 -2.62 -9.04
C ALA A 108 -7.51 -1.64 -9.07
N ASN A 109 -6.58 -1.75 -8.12
CA ASN A 109 -5.50 -0.77 -7.92
C ASN A 109 -4.16 -1.19 -8.54
N TYR A 110 -3.93 -2.49 -8.70
CA TYR A 110 -2.66 -3.07 -9.18
C TYR A 110 -2.91 -4.23 -10.17
N PRO A 111 -3.52 -3.98 -11.34
CA PRO A 111 -3.98 -5.04 -12.26
C PRO A 111 -2.84 -5.96 -12.74
N ASP A 112 -1.64 -5.41 -12.98
CA ASP A 112 -0.49 -6.20 -13.40
C ASP A 112 0.05 -7.10 -12.30
N LEU A 113 0.09 -6.60 -11.05
CA LEU A 113 0.49 -7.37 -9.89
C LEU A 113 -0.54 -8.47 -9.60
N TYR A 114 -1.83 -8.15 -9.69
CA TYR A 114 -2.92 -9.13 -9.61
C TYR A 114 -2.75 -10.25 -10.63
N ALA A 115 -2.52 -9.92 -11.90
CA ALA A 115 -2.37 -10.91 -12.95
C ALA A 115 -1.17 -11.85 -12.70
N LYS A 116 -0.05 -11.30 -12.20
CA LYS A 116 1.13 -12.09 -11.82
C LYS A 116 0.84 -13.00 -10.62
N ALA A 117 0.28 -12.44 -9.55
CA ALA A 117 -0.05 -13.18 -8.33
C ALA A 117 -1.07 -14.30 -8.58
N PHE A 118 -2.09 -14.03 -9.41
CA PHE A 118 -3.09 -15.03 -9.76
C PHE A 118 -2.50 -16.20 -10.55
N ARG A 119 -1.59 -15.94 -11.49
CA ARG A 119 -0.87 -17.01 -12.20
C ARG A 119 -0.01 -17.85 -11.24
N GLU A 120 0.74 -17.21 -10.35
CA GLU A 120 1.59 -17.94 -9.39
C GLU A 120 0.76 -18.80 -8.42
N ALA A 121 -0.35 -18.27 -7.90
CA ALA A 121 -1.24 -19.04 -7.03
C ALA A 121 -1.81 -20.28 -7.74
N ASN A 122 -2.20 -20.18 -9.01
CA ASN A 122 -2.65 -21.33 -9.77
C ASN A 122 -1.53 -22.35 -9.98
N LEU A 123 -0.30 -21.90 -10.27
CA LEU A 123 0.87 -22.79 -10.37
C LEU A 123 1.15 -23.53 -9.03
N ILE A 124 0.99 -22.84 -7.89
CA ILE A 124 1.10 -23.47 -6.56
C ILE A 124 0.06 -24.59 -6.41
N LEU A 125 -1.20 -24.33 -6.75
CA LEU A 125 -2.27 -25.34 -6.66
C LEU A 125 -2.01 -26.53 -7.60
N GLU A 126 -1.60 -26.27 -8.84
CA GLU A 126 -1.27 -27.33 -9.80
C GLU A 126 -0.12 -28.22 -9.30
N ARG A 127 0.93 -27.63 -8.73
CA ARG A 127 2.05 -28.39 -8.13
C ARG A 127 1.59 -29.27 -6.97
N LYS A 128 0.60 -28.82 -6.20
CA LYS A 128 0.02 -29.60 -5.09
C LYS A 128 -0.90 -30.71 -5.57
N ARG A 129 -1.66 -30.50 -6.65
CA ARG A 129 -2.52 -31.54 -7.25
C ARG A 129 -1.73 -32.72 -7.82
N LYS A 130 -0.51 -32.47 -8.30
CA LYS A 130 0.38 -33.49 -8.88
C LYS A 130 1.19 -34.28 -7.84
N ARG A 131 1.11 -33.89 -6.56
CA ARG A 131 1.76 -34.59 -5.44
C ARG A 131 0.76 -35.49 -4.75
#